data_AF-A0AA96MTJ3-F1
#
_entry.id   AF-A0AA96MTJ3-F1
#
_cell.length_a   1.000
_cell.length_b   1.000
_cell.length_c   1.000
_cell.angle_alpha   90.00
_cell.angle_beta   90.00
_cell.angle_gamma   90.00
#
_symmetry.space_group_name_H-M   'P 1'
#
loop_
_entity.id
_entity.type
_entity.pdbx_description
1 polymer ?
#
loop_
_entity_poly.entity_id
_entity_poly.type
_entity_poly.pdbx_seq_one_letter_code
_entity_poly.pdbx_strand_id
1 'polypeptide(L)' 'MKNSNIDFNKISQVLMNTIEAMKGEQDLTSGALEQLQTAQNELQQAMSLSFSSVHKKIGY' A
#
# COMPACT_ATOMS: atom_id res chain seq x y z
N MET A 1 -11.90 -14.54 18.27
CA MET A 1 -11.53 -13.31 17.54
C MET A 1 -10.99 -13.74 16.18
N LYS A 2 -11.62 -13.34 15.06
CA LYS A 2 -11.07 -13.62 13.73
C LYS A 2 -9.78 -12.81 13.62
N ASN A 3 -8.62 -13.47 13.70
CA ASN A 3 -7.35 -12.88 13.29
C ASN A 3 -7.44 -12.65 11.79
N SER A 4 -8.02 -11.52 11.39
CA SER A 4 -7.92 -11.02 10.02
C SER A 4 -6.46 -10.65 9.82
N ASN A 5 -5.68 -11.63 9.35
CA ASN A 5 -4.32 -11.37 8.91
C ASN A 5 -4.42 -10.34 7.79
N ILE A 6 -3.91 -9.15 8.06
CA ILE A 6 -3.89 -8.08 7.07
C ILE A 6 -2.92 -8.51 5.97
N ASP A 7 -3.46 -8.83 4.79
CA ASP A 7 -2.66 -9.18 3.63
C ASP A 7 -2.22 -7.91 2.91
N PHE A 8 -1.05 -7.40 3.30
CA PHE A 8 -0.46 -6.20 2.73
C PHE A 8 -0.19 -6.31 1.23
N ASN A 9 0.08 -7.52 0.71
CA ASN A 9 0.25 -7.73 -0.73
C ASN A 9 -1.07 -7.50 -1.45
N LYS A 10 -2.16 -8.04 -0.91
CA LYS A 10 -3.50 -7.85 -1.47
C LYS A 10 -3.95 -6.39 -1.44
N ILE A 11 -3.66 -5.67 -0.36
CA ILE A 11 -3.96 -4.24 -0.26
C ILE A 11 -3.14 -3.45 -1.29
N SER A 12 -1.84 -3.74 -1.42
CA SER A 12 -0.96 -3.08 -2.40
C SER A 12 -1.44 -3.33 -3.84
N GLN A 13 -1.84 -4.56 -4.18
CA GLN A 13 -2.38 -4.90 -5.50
C GLN A 13 -3.69 -4.17 -5.80
N VAL A 14 -4.64 -4.14 -4.86
CA VAL A 14 -5.91 -3.42 -5.05
C VAL A 14 -5.64 -1.92 -5.27
N LEU A 15 -4.75 -1.32 -4.48
CA LEU A 15 -4.41 0.09 -4.62
C LEU A 15 -3.77 0.40 -5.99
N MET A 16 -2.89 -0.48 -6.46
CA MET A 16 -2.24 -0.35 -7.76
C MET A 16 -3.25 -0.45 -8.92
N ASN A 17 -4.17 -1.42 -8.85
CA ASN A 17 -5.24 -1.57 -9.83
C ASN A 17 -6.16 -0.35 -9.87
N THR A 18 -6.48 0.24 -8.70
CA THR A 18 -7.27 1.47 -8.62
C THR A 18 -6.55 2.65 -9.27
N ILE A 19 -5.25 2.81 -9.02
CA ILE A 19 -4.43 3.85 -9.67
C ILE A 19 -4.42 3.66 -11.19
N GLU A 20 -4.28 2.43 -11.68
CA GLU A 20 -4.28 2.13 -13.11
C GLU A 20 -5.64 2.37 -13.77
N ALA A 21 -6.73 1.93 -13.13
CA ALA A 21 -8.09 2.20 -13.59
C ALA A 21 -8.36 3.71 -13.67
N MET A 22 -7.92 4.46 -12.67
CA MET A 22 -8.06 5.92 -12.64
C MET A 22 -7.16 6.64 -13.64
N LYS A 23 -5.99 6.11 -14.01
CA LYS A 23 -5.19 6.69 -15.11
C LYS A 23 -5.86 6.53 -16.47
N GLY A 24 -6.67 5.50 -16.64
CA GLY A 24 -7.42 5.23 -17.88
C GLY A 24 -8.65 6.12 -18.06
N GLU A 25 -9.23 6.62 -16.97
CA GLU A 25 -10.36 7.55 -17.02
C GLU A 25 -9.88 8.99 -17.19
N GLN A 26 -10.20 9.57 -18.34
CA GLN A 26 -9.73 10.89 -18.80
C GLN A 26 -10.29 12.08 -17.97
N ASP A 27 -11.15 11.81 -16.99
CA ASP A 27 -11.97 12.81 -16.29
C ASP A 27 -11.62 12.96 -14.79
N LEU A 28 -10.49 12.39 -14.35
CA LEU A 28 -10.15 12.37 -12.93
C LEU A 28 -9.26 13.55 -12.53
N THR A 29 -9.71 14.23 -11.47
CA THR A 29 -9.00 15.30 -10.79
C THR A 29 -7.62 14.82 -10.35
N SER A 30 -6.57 15.48 -10.84
CA SER A 30 -5.17 15.14 -10.58
C SER A 30 -4.84 14.87 -9.10
N GLY A 31 -5.57 15.51 -8.19
CA GLY A 31 -5.43 15.32 -6.74
C GLY A 31 -5.85 13.94 -6.23
N ALA A 32 -6.86 13.28 -6.81
CA ALA A 32 -7.27 11.94 -6.38
C ALA A 32 -6.21 10.89 -6.73
N LEU A 33 -5.59 11.03 -7.90
CA LEU A 33 -4.48 10.17 -8.32
C LEU A 33 -3.25 10.36 -7.41
N GLU A 34 -2.93 11.61 -7.08
CA GLU A 34 -1.81 11.96 -6.20
C GLU A 34 -2.01 11.42 -4.77
N GLN A 35 -3.24 11.48 -4.25
CA GLN A 35 -3.58 10.88 -2.96
C GLN A 35 -3.41 9.36 -2.95
N LEU A 36 -3.82 8.66 -4.02
CA LEU A 36 -3.62 7.21 -4.11
C LEU A 36 -2.15 6.83 -4.25
N GLN A 37 -1.36 7.60 -5.00
CA GLN A 37 0.10 7.40 -5.08
C GLN A 37 0.77 7.61 -3.72
N THR A 38 0.31 8.61 -2.96
CA THR A 38 0.80 8.86 -1.59
C THR A 38 0.47 7.68 -0.67
N ALA A 39 -0.77 7.20 -0.70
CA ALA A 39 -1.18 6.02 0.05
C ALA A 39 -0.37 4.76 -0.33
N GLN A 40 0.00 4.60 -1.62
CA GLN A 40 0.86 3.50 -2.07
C GLN A 40 2.24 3.56 -1.43
N ASN A 41 2.86 4.74 -1.43
CA ASN A 41 4.19 4.96 -0.87
C ASN A 41 4.22 4.77 0.65
N GLU A 42 3.20 5.26 1.36
CA GLU A 42 3.09 5.05 2.81
C GLU A 42 2.93 3.58 3.16
N LEU A 43 2.13 2.84 2.38
CA LEU A 43 1.92 1.42 2.60
C LEU A 43 3.19 0.59 2.34
N GLN A 44 3.95 0.93 1.29
CA GLN A 44 5.28 0.34 1.06
C GLN A 44 6.27 0.63 2.18
N GLN A 45 6.29 1.87 2.69
CA GLN A 45 7.14 2.24 3.83
C GLN A 45 6.75 1.49 5.10
N ALA A 46 5.44 1.40 5.41
CA ALA A 46 4.94 0.66 6.56
C ALA A 46 5.30 -0.84 6.49
N MET A 47 5.24 -1.44 5.29
CA MET A 47 5.71 -2.81 5.07
C MET A 47 7.21 -2.93 5.34
N SER A 48 8.03 -2.07 4.75
CA SER A 48 9.49 -2.07 4.93
C SER A 48 9.89 -1.93 6.41
N LEU A 49 9.24 -1.01 7.13
CA LEU A 49 9.46 -0.82 8.57
C LEU A 49 9.02 -2.03 9.39
N SER A 50 7.91 -2.66 9.03
CA SER A 50 7.42 -3.88 9.69
C SER A 50 8.39 -5.04 9.51
N PHE A 51 8.91 -5.25 8.29
CA PHE A 51 9.93 -6.27 8.02
C PHE A 51 11.26 -5.97 8.74
N SER A 52 11.71 -4.72 8.71
CA SER A 52 12.94 -4.29 9.41
C SER A 52 12.84 -4.47 10.93
N SER A 53 11.68 -4.16 11.52
CA SER A 53 11.43 -4.31 12.96
C SER A 53 11.39 -5.78 13.38
N VAL A 54 10.91 -6.68 12.52
CA VAL A 54 10.99 -8.13 12.74
C VAL A 54 12.44 -8.61 12.71
N HIS A 55 13.26 -8.15 11.77
CA HIS A 55 14.67 -8.55 11.68
C HIS A 55 15.49 -8.06 12.89
N LYS A 56 15.22 -6.85 13.38
CA LYS A 56 15.90 -6.30 14.57
C LYS A 56 15.55 -7.05 15.87
N LYS A 57 14.43 -7.79 15.91
CA LYS A 57 13.99 -8.56 17.08
C LYS A 57 14.50 -10.01 17.09
N ILE A 58 15.02 -10.52 15.97
CA ILE A 58 15.54 -11.89 15.82
C ILE A 58 17.08 -11.92 15.77
N GLY A 59 17.74 -10.76 15.69
CA GLY A 59 19.19 -10.64 15.84
C GLY A 59 19.61 -10.81 17.30
N TYR A 60 20.12 -11.99 17.64
CA TYR A 60 21.06 -12.24 18.74
C TYR A 60 22.42 -11.61 18.42
#